data_AF-A0A920GFB9-F1
#
_entry.id   AF-A0A920GFB9-F1
#
_cell.length_a   1.000
_cell.length_b   1.000
_cell.length_c   1.000
_cell.angle_alpha   90.00
_cell.angle_beta   90.00
_cell.angle_gamma   90.00
#
_symmetry.space_group_name_H-M   'P 1'
#
loop_
_entity.id
_entity.type
_entity.pdbx_description
1 polymer ?
#
loop_
_entity_poly.entity_id
_entity_poly.type
_entity_poly.pdbx_seq_one_letter_code
_entity_poly.pdbx_strand_id
1 'polypeptide(L)'
;MTESNRSSGWNYQPSEPIKYNPLFDFPPKLALIFGWMIKRWVSISRFVLFLTLALLLTKYLTPSLSIMGEFDYGWVTYLFMRNTALLFLIAGTLHLYLHILKVQGDDFKFLKKEMAKNNKKFKFRNQVYDNIFWSVFSGVTIWTFYEAIYWYGIANGIVKTSSFQSSPVQFFLWIICLPLIRGVHFYSIHRLLHVPFLYKHVHVTHHRNVNTGPWSGISMHPVENIIYQSSPLIHIFIPMTLMIFTLHLILLLKSCIHSFWI
;
A
#
# COMPACT_ATOMS: atom_id res chain seq x y z
N MET A 1 -30.27 28.12 6.24
CA MET A 1 -30.16 27.08 7.28
C MET A 1 -31.46 26.31 7.28
N THR A 2 -31.45 25.07 6.80
CA THR A 2 -32.63 24.19 6.85
C THR A 2 -32.19 22.78 7.22
N GLU A 3 -33.08 22.13 7.96
CA GLU A 3 -32.91 20.98 8.83
C GLU A 3 -32.41 19.70 8.12
N SER A 4 -31.22 19.25 8.50
CA SER A 4 -30.95 17.82 8.68
C SER A 4 -29.84 17.62 9.70
N ASN A 5 -30.11 18.06 10.92
CA ASN A 5 -29.28 17.72 12.08
C ASN A 5 -29.53 16.24 12.44
N ARG A 6 -29.14 15.32 11.56
CA ARG A 6 -29.08 13.88 11.87
C ARG A 6 -27.65 13.57 12.28
N SER A 7 -27.45 13.38 13.59
CA SER A 7 -26.86 12.20 14.24
C SER A 7 -25.92 11.26 13.47
N SER A 8 -25.20 11.73 12.46
CA SER A 8 -24.27 10.95 11.67
C SER A 8 -22.88 11.36 12.15
N GLY A 9 -22.08 10.41 12.62
CA GLY A 9 -20.69 10.67 13.04
C GLY A 9 -19.77 11.14 11.91
N TRP A 10 -20.33 11.44 10.74
CA TRP A 10 -19.65 11.82 9.52
C TRP A 10 -19.50 13.33 9.40
N ASN A 11 -18.35 13.79 8.90
CA ASN A 11 -18.09 15.20 8.58
C ASN A 11 -18.28 15.48 7.09
N TYR A 12 -17.75 14.63 6.22
CA TYR A 12 -17.90 14.72 4.77
C TYR A 12 -18.82 13.62 4.23
N GLN A 13 -19.76 14.02 3.36
CA GLN A 13 -20.67 13.15 2.62
C GLN A 13 -20.71 13.60 1.16
N PRO A 14 -20.17 12.79 0.22
CA PRO A 14 -20.26 13.11 -1.21
C PRO A 14 -21.72 13.25 -1.66
N SER A 15 -22.00 14.22 -2.52
CA SER A 15 -23.34 14.46 -3.08
C SER A 15 -23.75 13.41 -4.12
N GLU A 16 -22.78 12.79 -4.79
CA GLU A 16 -23.03 11.72 -5.75
C GLU A 16 -22.99 10.33 -5.09
N PRO A 17 -23.91 9.42 -5.47
CA PRO A 17 -23.82 8.03 -5.02
C PRO A 17 -22.57 7.36 -5.58
N ILE A 18 -22.02 6.42 -4.82
CA ILE A 18 -20.90 5.60 -5.28
C ILE A 18 -21.37 4.76 -6.48
N LYS A 19 -20.87 5.09 -7.67
CA LYS A 19 -21.14 4.31 -8.89
C LYS A 19 -20.40 2.98 -8.82
N TYR A 20 -21.10 1.90 -9.18
CA TYR A 20 -20.49 0.59 -9.29
C TYR A 20 -19.43 0.55 -10.39
N ASN A 21 -18.45 -0.34 -10.22
CA ASN A 21 -17.42 -0.55 -11.22
C ASN A 21 -18.06 -1.23 -12.46
N PRO A 22 -17.89 -0.69 -13.68
CA PRO A 22 -18.45 -1.27 -14.91
C PRO A 22 -17.97 -2.70 -15.19
N LEU A 23 -16.94 -3.18 -14.48
CA LEU A 23 -16.53 -4.59 -14.48
C LEU A 23 -17.67 -5.55 -14.10
N PHE A 24 -18.64 -5.10 -13.31
CA PHE A 24 -19.77 -5.92 -12.85
C PHE A 24 -21.05 -5.71 -13.66
N ASP A 25 -21.00 -4.90 -14.73
CA ASP A 25 -22.14 -4.70 -15.61
C ASP A 25 -22.34 -5.93 -16.51
N PHE A 26 -23.60 -6.35 -16.68
CA PHE A 26 -23.97 -7.35 -17.66
C PHE A 26 -24.96 -6.76 -18.69
N PRO A 27 -24.69 -6.87 -20.01
CA PRO A 27 -23.52 -7.49 -20.62
C PRO A 27 -22.22 -6.66 -20.43
N PRO A 28 -21.03 -7.30 -20.48
CA PRO A 28 -19.76 -6.61 -20.22
C PRO A 28 -19.45 -5.56 -21.30
N LYS A 29 -19.28 -4.30 -20.86
CA LYS A 29 -18.96 -3.16 -21.74
C LYS A 29 -17.46 -2.89 -21.72
N LEU A 30 -16.69 -3.63 -22.52
CA LEU A 30 -15.21 -3.60 -22.50
C LEU A 30 -14.62 -2.18 -22.56
N ALA A 31 -15.13 -1.32 -23.45
CA ALA A 31 -14.63 0.05 -23.57
C ALA A 31 -14.78 0.86 -22.26
N LEU A 32 -15.91 0.70 -21.54
CA LEU A 32 -16.12 1.34 -20.25
C LEU A 32 -15.22 0.77 -19.17
N ILE A 33 -14.99 -0.55 -19.17
CA ILE A 33 -14.09 -1.23 -18.23
C ILE A 33 -12.66 -0.70 -18.42
N PHE A 34 -12.14 -0.68 -19.65
CA PHE A 34 -10.81 -0.17 -19.95
C PHE A 34 -10.68 1.33 -19.62
N GLY A 35 -11.66 2.15 -20.02
CA GLY A 35 -11.66 3.57 -19.70
C GLY A 35 -11.70 3.85 -18.20
N TRP A 36 -12.52 3.11 -17.45
CA TRP A 36 -12.57 3.19 -15.99
C TRP A 36 -11.24 2.76 -15.36
N MET A 37 -10.64 1.68 -15.84
CA MET A 37 -9.36 1.21 -15.34
C MET A 37 -8.25 2.26 -15.54
N ILE A 38 -8.14 2.82 -16.74
CA ILE A 38 -7.16 3.87 -17.03
C ILE A 38 -7.40 5.09 -16.13
N LYS A 39 -8.64 5.57 -16.02
CA LYS A 39 -8.95 6.75 -15.19
C LYS A 39 -8.69 6.52 -13.71
N ARG A 40 -9.03 5.35 -13.19
CA ARG A 40 -8.94 5.02 -11.75
C ARG A 40 -7.51 4.70 -11.32
N TRP A 41 -6.75 4.00 -12.17
CA TRP A 41 -5.45 3.43 -11.80
C TRP A 41 -4.27 4.15 -12.44
N VAL A 42 -4.46 4.73 -13.63
CA VAL A 42 -3.48 5.52 -14.38
C VAL A 42 -3.88 7.00 -14.34
N SER A 43 -4.35 7.48 -13.19
CA SER A 43 -4.38 8.93 -12.97
C SER A 43 -2.93 9.42 -13.03
N ILE A 44 -2.61 10.17 -14.08
CA ILE A 44 -1.23 10.45 -14.52
C ILE A 44 -0.36 10.90 -13.35
N SER A 45 -0.83 11.83 -12.51
CA SER A 45 -0.02 12.38 -11.40
C SER A 45 0.46 11.32 -10.40
N ARG A 46 -0.43 10.48 -9.85
CA ARG A 46 -0.07 9.49 -8.82
C ARG A 46 0.68 8.31 -9.40
N PHE A 47 0.23 7.80 -10.54
CA PHE A 47 0.88 6.64 -11.16
C PHE A 47 2.30 7.00 -11.61
N VAL A 48 2.48 8.16 -12.26
CA VAL A 48 3.81 8.65 -12.64
C VAL A 48 4.68 8.90 -11.41
N LEU A 49 4.13 9.43 -10.31
CA LEU A 49 4.89 9.59 -9.06
C LEU A 49 5.45 8.26 -8.55
N PHE A 50 4.63 7.21 -8.45
CA PHE A 50 5.10 5.89 -8.01
C PHE A 50 6.03 5.25 -9.04
N LEU A 51 5.80 5.42 -10.33
CA LEU A 51 6.68 4.90 -11.37
C LEU A 51 8.07 5.55 -11.31
N THR A 52 8.13 6.87 -11.19
CA THR A 52 9.38 7.64 -11.02
C THR A 52 10.07 7.25 -9.72
N LEU A 53 9.33 7.10 -8.62
CA LEU A 53 9.90 6.63 -7.36
C LEU A 53 10.48 5.22 -7.51
N ALA A 54 9.78 4.30 -8.17
CA ALA A 54 10.29 2.95 -8.42
C ALA A 54 11.57 2.96 -9.27
N LEU A 55 11.65 3.82 -10.29
CA LEU A 55 12.88 4.03 -11.07
C LEU A 55 14.03 4.49 -10.18
N LEU A 56 13.81 5.54 -9.39
CA LEU A 56 14.84 6.10 -8.52
C LEU A 56 15.30 5.10 -7.47
N LEU A 57 14.38 4.37 -6.86
CA LEU A 57 14.69 3.35 -5.87
C LEU A 57 15.51 2.21 -6.46
N THR A 58 15.08 1.69 -7.61
CA THR A 58 15.77 0.59 -8.28
C THR A 58 17.16 1.00 -8.74
N LYS A 59 17.32 2.22 -9.25
CA LYS A 59 18.57 2.67 -9.87
C LYS A 59 19.58 3.21 -8.85
N TYR A 60 19.13 3.89 -7.80
CA TYR A 60 20.01 4.65 -6.90
C TYR A 60 19.93 4.24 -5.43
N LEU A 61 18.84 3.59 -4.99
CA LEU A 61 18.62 3.25 -3.58
C LEU A 61 18.39 1.74 -3.36
N THR A 62 18.96 0.94 -4.27
CA THR A 62 19.05 -0.51 -4.16
C THR A 62 20.52 -0.89 -4.31
N PRO A 63 21.09 -1.70 -3.40
CA PRO A 63 22.47 -2.15 -3.51
C PRO A 63 22.72 -2.90 -4.84
N SER A 64 23.99 -3.01 -5.25
CA SER A 64 24.32 -3.79 -6.45
C SER A 64 24.05 -5.28 -6.23
N LEU A 65 23.74 -5.99 -7.31
CA LEU A 65 23.54 -7.45 -7.26
C LEU A 65 24.77 -8.20 -6.73
N SER A 66 25.98 -7.68 -6.95
CA SER A 66 27.22 -8.27 -6.40
C SER A 66 27.24 -8.28 -4.88
N ILE A 67 26.74 -7.22 -4.22
CA ILE A 67 26.66 -7.14 -2.76
C ILE A 67 25.56 -8.07 -2.23
N MET A 68 24.44 -8.15 -2.95
CA MET A 68 23.27 -8.94 -2.51
C MET A 68 23.40 -10.45 -2.83
N GLY A 69 24.49 -10.88 -3.48
CA GLY A 69 24.77 -12.29 -3.74
C GLY A 69 25.14 -13.05 -2.47
N GLU A 70 25.84 -12.40 -1.55
CA GLU A 70 26.16 -12.95 -0.23
C GLU A 70 25.18 -12.41 0.81
N PHE A 71 24.67 -13.29 1.67
CA PHE A 71 23.77 -12.86 2.72
C PHE A 71 24.56 -12.11 3.80
N ASP A 72 24.29 -10.81 3.93
CA ASP A 72 24.91 -9.93 4.91
C ASP A 72 23.86 -9.00 5.53
N TYR A 73 23.98 -8.77 6.84
CA TYR A 73 23.04 -7.92 7.57
C TYR A 73 23.12 -6.45 7.14
N GLY A 74 24.25 -5.99 6.60
CA GLY A 74 24.48 -4.61 6.21
C GLY A 74 23.53 -4.16 5.10
N TRP A 75 23.46 -4.91 3.99
CA TRP A 75 22.57 -4.54 2.88
C TRP A 75 21.09 -4.74 3.22
N VAL A 76 20.75 -5.75 4.02
CA VAL A 76 19.37 -5.96 4.51
C VAL A 76 18.95 -4.80 5.43
N THR A 77 19.84 -4.36 6.32
CA THR A 77 19.60 -3.20 7.21
C THR A 77 19.46 -1.91 6.40
N TYR A 78 20.28 -1.72 5.36
CA TYR A 78 20.13 -0.61 4.44
C TYR A 78 18.73 -0.57 3.81
N LEU A 79 18.24 -1.70 3.29
CA LEU A 79 16.88 -1.80 2.75
C LEU A 79 15.81 -1.47 3.81
N PHE A 80 15.96 -1.98 5.03
CA PHE A 80 15.05 -1.68 6.14
C PHE A 80 14.99 -0.18 6.46
N MET A 81 16.16 0.46 6.58
CA MET A 81 16.25 1.89 6.88
C MET A 81 15.70 2.73 5.74
N ARG A 82 15.98 2.36 4.49
CA ARG A 82 15.43 3.04 3.30
C ARG A 82 13.91 2.91 3.23
N ASN A 83 13.35 1.72 3.46
CA ASN A 83 11.90 1.50 3.45
C ASN A 83 11.20 2.23 4.61
N THR A 84 11.84 2.26 5.77
CA THR A 84 11.38 3.07 6.92
C THR A 84 11.37 4.55 6.54
N ALA A 85 12.46 5.08 5.98
CA ALA A 85 12.54 6.48 5.56
C ALA A 85 11.47 6.83 4.51
N LEU A 86 11.21 5.96 3.53
CA LEU A 86 10.12 6.15 2.56
C LEU A 86 8.75 6.19 3.22
N LEU A 87 8.48 5.27 4.15
CA LEU A 87 7.22 5.26 4.89
C LEU A 87 7.04 6.55 5.68
N PHE A 88 8.08 7.01 6.40
CA PHE A 88 8.03 8.27 7.14
C PHE A 88 7.86 9.48 6.21
N LEU A 89 8.53 9.50 5.07
CA LEU A 89 8.37 10.55 4.09
C LEU A 89 6.92 10.63 3.59
N ILE A 90 6.28 9.50 3.28
CA ILE A 90 4.90 9.52 2.74
C ILE A 90 3.87 9.67 3.86
N ALA A 91 3.80 8.70 4.78
CA ALA A 91 2.80 8.68 5.85
C ALA A 91 3.03 9.79 6.88
N GLY A 92 4.29 10.09 7.22
CA GLY A 92 4.63 11.16 8.16
C GLY A 92 4.32 12.54 7.60
N THR A 93 4.67 12.82 6.35
CA THR A 93 4.34 14.12 5.73
C THR A 93 2.83 14.32 5.56
N LEU A 94 2.11 13.28 5.10
CA LEU A 94 0.64 13.34 5.04
C LEU A 94 0.04 13.53 6.44
N HIS A 95 0.57 12.86 7.46
CA HIS A 95 0.09 13.02 8.82
C HIS A 95 0.35 14.43 9.37
N LEU A 96 1.54 14.98 9.11
CA LEU A 96 1.90 16.36 9.46
C LEU A 96 0.94 17.34 8.79
N TYR A 97 0.74 17.22 7.48
CA TYR A 97 -0.13 18.09 6.69
C TYR A 97 -1.60 18.03 7.15
N LEU A 98 -2.15 16.83 7.31
CA LEU A 98 -3.58 16.59 7.57
C LEU A 98 -3.97 16.76 9.04
N HIS A 99 -3.16 16.25 9.97
CA HIS A 99 -3.57 16.10 11.37
C HIS A 99 -2.84 17.03 12.33
N ILE A 100 -1.66 17.55 11.98
CA ILE A 100 -0.88 18.44 12.85
C ILE A 100 -1.04 19.89 12.39
N LEU A 101 -0.68 20.18 11.14
CA LEU A 101 -0.80 21.51 10.54
C LEU A 101 -2.25 21.85 10.15
N LYS A 102 -3.08 20.81 9.92
CA LYS A 102 -4.49 20.94 9.52
C LYS A 102 -4.69 21.93 8.37
N VAL A 103 -3.82 21.87 7.36
CA VAL A 103 -3.81 22.84 6.25
C VAL A 103 -5.15 22.90 5.51
N GLN A 104 -5.84 21.77 5.42
CA GLN A 104 -7.18 21.65 4.81
C GLN A 104 -8.33 21.60 5.83
N GLY A 105 -8.07 21.93 7.10
CA GLY A 105 -9.07 21.85 8.16
C GLY A 105 -9.69 20.46 8.28
N ASP A 106 -11.02 20.40 8.35
CA ASP A 106 -11.79 19.15 8.34
C ASP A 106 -12.46 18.87 6.98
N ASP A 107 -12.10 19.61 5.92
CA ASP A 107 -12.64 19.41 4.57
C ASP A 107 -12.30 18.01 4.06
N PHE A 108 -13.28 17.30 3.50
CA PHE A 108 -13.14 15.90 3.04
C PHE A 108 -12.83 14.85 4.11
N LYS A 109 -12.72 15.24 5.39
CA LYS A 109 -12.61 14.30 6.52
C LYS A 109 -13.88 13.50 6.62
N PHE A 110 -13.80 12.16 6.62
CA PHE A 110 -15.02 11.38 6.81
C PHE A 110 -15.55 11.42 8.23
N LEU A 111 -14.70 11.32 9.26
CA LEU A 111 -15.13 11.29 10.66
C LEU A 111 -14.74 12.58 11.39
N LYS A 112 -15.68 13.18 12.13
CA LYS A 112 -15.39 14.38 12.95
C LYS A 112 -14.32 14.13 14.02
N LYS A 113 -14.25 12.87 14.49
CA LYS A 113 -13.39 12.47 15.61
C LYS A 113 -11.91 12.62 15.24
N GLU A 114 -11.11 13.07 16.21
CA GLU A 114 -9.66 13.05 16.10
C GLU A 114 -9.07 11.66 16.40
N MET A 115 -7.81 11.44 16.04
CA MET A 115 -7.12 10.20 16.39
C MET A 115 -7.02 10.04 17.90
N ALA A 116 -7.25 8.81 18.37
CA ALA A 116 -7.46 8.56 19.79
C ALA A 116 -6.17 8.77 20.62
N LYS A 117 -6.31 9.50 21.73
CA LYS A 117 -5.31 9.68 22.80
C LYS A 117 -5.86 9.15 24.12
N ASN A 118 -4.97 8.72 25.02
CA ASN A 118 -5.31 8.08 26.30
C ASN A 118 -6.33 6.93 26.19
N ASN A 119 -6.21 6.08 25.17
CA ASN A 119 -7.14 4.98 24.93
C ASN A 119 -6.44 3.62 25.06
N LYS A 120 -6.89 2.77 25.99
CA LYS A 120 -6.33 1.44 26.28
C LYS A 120 -6.37 0.47 25.10
N LYS A 121 -7.18 0.74 24.06
CA LYS A 121 -7.26 -0.06 22.82
C LYS A 121 -5.93 -0.08 22.04
N PHE A 122 -5.13 0.98 22.14
CA PHE A 122 -3.90 1.17 21.38
C PHE A 122 -2.67 1.00 22.28
N LYS A 123 -1.57 0.45 21.74
CA LYS A 123 -0.28 0.44 22.42
C LYS A 123 0.12 1.88 22.74
N PHE A 124 0.78 2.08 23.89
CA PHE A 124 1.15 3.41 24.40
C PHE A 124 -0.03 4.36 24.68
N ARG A 125 -1.27 3.83 24.69
CA ARG A 125 -2.51 4.60 24.83
C ARG A 125 -2.68 5.71 23.77
N ASN A 126 -1.98 5.63 22.64
CA ASN A 126 -2.01 6.63 21.58
C ASN A 126 -2.09 5.92 20.22
N GLN A 127 -3.14 6.20 19.47
CA GLN A 127 -3.38 5.57 18.17
C GLN A 127 -2.26 5.83 17.16
N VAL A 128 -1.69 7.04 17.14
CA VAL A 128 -0.62 7.39 16.19
C VAL A 128 0.65 6.60 16.48
N TYR A 129 1.04 6.50 17.75
CA TYR A 129 2.23 5.75 18.15
C TYR A 129 2.07 4.24 17.97
N ASP A 130 0.89 3.69 18.27
CA ASP A 130 0.56 2.30 17.94
C ASP A 130 0.65 2.05 16.43
N ASN A 131 0.12 2.96 15.61
CA ASN A 131 0.16 2.84 14.16
C ASN A 131 1.56 2.92 13.58
N ILE A 132 2.39 3.88 14.05
CA ILE A 132 3.81 3.97 13.66
C ILE A 132 4.54 2.68 14.06
N PHE A 133 4.34 2.20 15.29
CA PHE A 133 4.96 0.97 15.77
C PHE A 133 4.64 -0.22 14.88
N TRP A 134 3.36 -0.52 14.64
CA TRP A 134 2.97 -1.66 13.80
C TRP A 134 3.38 -1.46 12.33
N SER A 135 3.34 -0.25 11.81
CA SER A 135 3.76 0.00 10.43
C SER A 135 5.25 -0.27 10.22
N VAL A 136 6.10 0.09 11.18
CA VAL A 136 7.55 -0.16 11.10
C VAL A 136 7.88 -1.60 11.50
N PHE A 137 7.52 -2.00 12.72
CA PHE A 137 7.87 -3.31 13.29
C PHE A 137 7.31 -4.49 12.48
N SER A 138 6.10 -4.35 11.95
CA SER A 138 5.43 -5.40 11.20
C SER A 138 5.42 -5.07 9.70
N GLY A 139 4.90 -3.91 9.31
CA GLY A 139 4.76 -3.53 7.90
C GLY A 139 6.08 -3.48 7.13
N VAL A 140 7.02 -2.64 7.58
CA VAL A 140 8.33 -2.44 6.92
C VAL A 140 9.20 -3.68 7.03
N THR A 141 9.19 -4.38 8.18
CA THR A 141 9.95 -5.63 8.33
C THR A 141 9.55 -6.67 7.28
N ILE A 142 8.25 -6.90 7.08
CA ILE A 142 7.77 -7.86 6.07
C ILE A 142 8.03 -7.37 4.65
N TRP A 143 7.86 -6.06 4.39
CA TRP A 143 8.21 -5.47 3.11
C TRP A 143 9.68 -5.71 2.78
N THR A 144 10.58 -5.35 3.69
CA THR A 144 12.02 -5.54 3.53
C THR A 144 12.38 -7.02 3.40
N PHE A 145 11.71 -7.92 4.12
CA PHE A 145 11.90 -9.35 3.96
C PHE A 145 11.59 -9.80 2.52
N TYR A 146 10.43 -9.42 1.96
CA TYR A 146 10.09 -9.77 0.58
C TYR A 146 11.01 -9.14 -0.46
N GLU A 147 11.44 -7.91 -0.22
CA GLU A 147 12.42 -7.26 -1.07
C GLU A 147 13.77 -7.97 -1.03
N ALA A 148 14.26 -8.32 0.17
CA ALA A 148 15.55 -8.96 0.36
C ALA A 148 15.61 -10.37 -0.26
N ILE A 149 14.58 -11.20 -0.06
CA ILE A 149 14.57 -12.56 -0.67
C ILE A 149 14.55 -12.49 -2.20
N TYR A 150 13.88 -11.48 -2.78
CA TYR A 150 13.80 -11.34 -4.22
C TYR A 150 15.14 -10.89 -4.80
N TRP A 151 15.76 -9.86 -4.21
CA TRP A 151 17.08 -9.40 -4.65
C TRP A 151 18.16 -10.46 -4.47
N TYR A 152 18.17 -11.15 -3.33
CA TYR A 152 19.07 -12.28 -3.09
C TYR A 152 18.86 -13.39 -4.12
N GLY A 153 17.59 -13.71 -4.43
CA GLY A 153 17.23 -14.69 -5.45
C GLY A 153 17.72 -14.30 -6.86
N ILE A 154 17.66 -13.02 -7.23
CA ILE A 154 18.20 -12.53 -8.50
C ILE A 154 19.72 -12.63 -8.52
N ALA A 155 20.38 -12.16 -7.46
CA ALA A 155 21.83 -12.14 -7.35
C ALA A 155 22.45 -13.55 -7.44
N ASN A 156 21.72 -14.57 -6.95
CA ASN A 156 22.13 -15.97 -6.99
C ASN A 156 21.56 -16.75 -8.18
N GLY A 157 20.91 -16.09 -9.15
CA GLY A 157 20.37 -16.74 -10.35
C GLY A 157 19.17 -17.66 -10.12
N ILE A 158 18.56 -17.64 -8.92
CA ILE A 158 17.34 -18.39 -8.56
C ILE A 158 16.12 -17.77 -9.24
N VAL A 159 16.06 -16.43 -9.26
CA VAL A 159 14.96 -15.66 -9.85
C VAL A 159 15.39 -15.08 -11.19
N LYS A 160 14.64 -15.38 -12.24
CA LYS A 160 14.88 -14.84 -13.58
C LYS A 160 14.25 -13.46 -13.75
N THR A 161 14.94 -12.58 -14.47
CA THR A 161 14.46 -11.22 -14.77
C THR A 161 14.44 -11.00 -16.28
N SER A 162 13.69 -9.98 -16.71
CA SER A 162 13.62 -9.53 -18.10
C SER A 162 14.13 -8.10 -18.19
N SER A 163 14.78 -7.72 -19.28
CA SER A 163 15.03 -6.30 -19.57
C SER A 163 13.83 -5.70 -20.30
N PHE A 164 13.77 -4.37 -20.34
CA PHE A 164 12.77 -3.67 -21.15
C PHE A 164 13.03 -3.91 -22.65
N GLN A 165 14.30 -3.95 -23.04
CA GLN A 165 14.76 -4.14 -24.41
C GLN A 165 14.40 -5.52 -24.95
N SER A 166 14.47 -6.56 -24.12
CA SER A 166 14.12 -7.93 -24.52
C SER A 166 12.60 -8.14 -24.61
N SER A 167 11.82 -7.48 -23.75
CA SER A 167 10.39 -7.75 -23.60
C SER A 167 9.55 -6.47 -23.36
N PRO A 168 9.53 -5.51 -24.30
CA PRO A 168 8.84 -4.23 -24.09
C PRO A 168 7.32 -4.41 -23.96
N VAL A 169 6.72 -5.36 -24.68
CA VAL A 169 5.29 -5.66 -24.56
C VAL A 169 4.95 -6.16 -23.15
N GLN A 170 5.76 -7.07 -22.61
CA GLN A 170 5.57 -7.60 -21.26
C GLN A 170 5.61 -6.50 -20.19
N PHE A 171 6.49 -5.52 -20.36
CA PHE A 171 6.60 -4.37 -19.48
C PHE A 171 5.29 -3.56 -19.39
N PHE A 172 4.70 -3.21 -20.53
CA PHE A 172 3.43 -2.48 -20.55
C PHE A 172 2.26 -3.32 -20.06
N LEU A 173 2.26 -4.63 -20.35
CA LEU A 173 1.27 -5.55 -19.80
C LEU A 173 1.31 -5.58 -18.27
N TRP A 174 2.50 -5.61 -17.66
CA TRP A 174 2.62 -5.52 -16.20
C TRP A 174 2.03 -4.22 -15.64
N ILE A 175 2.28 -3.07 -16.27
CA ILE A 175 1.70 -1.79 -15.84
C ILE A 175 0.17 -1.85 -15.78
N ILE A 176 -0.46 -2.48 -16.77
CA ILE A 176 -1.93 -2.62 -16.86
C ILE A 176 -2.45 -3.69 -15.89
N CYS A 177 -1.74 -4.81 -15.75
CA CYS A 177 -2.16 -5.95 -14.94
C CYS A 177 -1.92 -5.74 -13.44
N LEU A 178 -0.91 -4.96 -13.04
CA LEU A 178 -0.57 -4.73 -11.62
C LEU A 178 -1.79 -4.27 -10.78
N PRO A 179 -2.58 -3.26 -11.20
CA PRO A 179 -3.81 -2.89 -10.50
C PRO A 179 -4.81 -4.04 -10.33
N LEU A 180 -4.97 -4.89 -11.35
CA LEU A 180 -5.89 -6.03 -11.32
C LEU A 180 -5.40 -7.10 -10.34
N ILE A 181 -4.14 -7.50 -10.48
CA ILE A 181 -3.51 -8.51 -9.61
C ILE A 181 -3.61 -8.08 -8.15
N ARG A 182 -3.27 -6.83 -7.86
CA ARG A 182 -3.38 -6.28 -6.50
C ARG A 182 -4.81 -6.20 -6.01
N GLY A 183 -5.76 -5.82 -6.86
CA GLY A 183 -7.18 -5.75 -6.48
C GLY A 183 -7.76 -7.12 -6.13
N VAL A 184 -7.49 -8.13 -6.98
CA VAL A 184 -7.92 -9.52 -6.76
C VAL A 184 -7.25 -10.10 -5.51
N HIS A 185 -5.93 -9.90 -5.37
CA HIS A 185 -5.17 -10.35 -4.21
C HIS A 185 -5.69 -9.70 -2.92
N PHE A 186 -5.82 -8.37 -2.89
CA PHE A 186 -6.37 -7.62 -1.76
C PHE A 186 -7.74 -8.15 -1.34
N TYR A 187 -8.68 -8.29 -2.28
CA TYR A 187 -10.02 -8.79 -1.99
C TYR A 187 -9.98 -10.19 -1.37
N SER A 188 -9.20 -11.10 -1.98
CA SER A 188 -9.11 -12.49 -1.57
C SER A 188 -8.50 -12.63 -0.17
N ILE A 189 -7.38 -11.95 0.09
CA ILE A 189 -6.70 -11.96 1.38
C ILE A 189 -7.50 -11.24 2.44
N HIS A 190 -8.13 -10.11 2.13
CA HIS A 190 -8.97 -9.39 3.08
C HIS A 190 -10.19 -10.23 3.48
N ARG A 191 -10.83 -10.91 2.52
CA ARG A 191 -11.93 -11.85 2.81
C ARG A 191 -11.46 -13.02 3.69
N LEU A 192 -10.28 -13.58 3.41
CA LEU A 192 -9.68 -14.61 4.25
C LEU A 192 -9.42 -14.10 5.69
N LEU A 193 -8.87 -12.90 5.84
CA LEU A 193 -8.60 -12.28 7.14
C LEU A 193 -9.86 -12.04 7.98
N HIS A 194 -11.03 -11.97 7.35
CA HIS A 194 -12.32 -11.86 8.02
C HIS A 194 -12.93 -13.21 8.47
N VAL A 195 -12.28 -14.35 8.18
CA VAL A 195 -12.64 -15.63 8.80
C VAL A 195 -12.49 -15.51 10.33
N PRO A 196 -13.43 -16.00 11.16
CA PRO A 196 -13.49 -15.68 12.59
C PRO A 196 -12.18 -15.87 13.36
N PHE A 197 -11.43 -16.94 13.06
CA PHE A 197 -10.13 -17.20 13.68
C PHE A 197 -9.10 -16.11 13.33
N LEU A 198 -8.91 -15.81 12.04
CA LEU A 198 -7.96 -14.79 11.60
C LEU A 198 -8.41 -13.39 12.03
N TYR A 199 -9.71 -13.12 12.01
CA TYR A 199 -10.24 -11.84 12.46
C TYR A 199 -9.88 -11.58 13.92
N LYS A 200 -10.19 -12.54 14.80
CA LYS A 200 -10.01 -12.38 16.25
C LYS A 200 -8.55 -12.28 16.69
N HIS A 201 -7.64 -12.99 16.02
CA HIS A 201 -6.24 -13.10 16.46
C HIS A 201 -5.25 -12.25 15.65
N VAL A 202 -5.57 -11.95 14.39
CA VAL A 202 -4.65 -11.31 13.45
C VAL A 202 -5.22 -9.96 13.01
N HIS A 203 -6.35 -9.97 12.31
CA HIS A 203 -6.92 -8.79 11.66
C HIS A 203 -7.50 -7.75 12.65
N VAL A 204 -7.81 -8.16 13.88
CA VAL A 204 -8.28 -7.27 14.94
C VAL A 204 -7.32 -6.10 15.17
N THR A 205 -6.01 -6.31 14.99
CA THR A 205 -5.01 -5.25 15.16
C THR A 205 -5.26 -4.11 14.19
N HIS A 206 -5.49 -4.44 12.91
CA HIS A 206 -5.84 -3.46 11.89
C HIS A 206 -7.19 -2.79 12.18
N HIS A 207 -8.22 -3.58 12.51
CA HIS A 207 -9.57 -3.08 12.82
C HIS A 207 -9.66 -2.27 14.13
N ARG A 208 -8.57 -2.13 14.89
CA ARG A 208 -8.52 -1.14 15.98
C ARG A 208 -8.67 0.28 15.44
N ASN A 209 -8.17 0.53 14.23
CA ASN A 209 -8.14 1.82 13.55
C ASN A 209 -9.47 2.18 12.87
N VAL A 210 -10.53 2.35 13.66
CA VAL A 210 -11.83 2.81 13.14
C VAL A 210 -11.73 4.24 12.58
N ASN A 211 -10.95 5.11 13.24
CA ASN A 211 -10.59 6.41 12.70
C ASN A 211 -9.25 6.31 11.95
N THR A 212 -9.30 5.96 10.68
CA THR A 212 -8.11 5.72 9.85
C THR A 212 -7.34 7.01 9.58
N GLY A 213 -6.02 6.92 9.55
CA GLY A 213 -5.13 8.00 9.12
C GLY A 213 -3.94 7.45 8.31
N PRO A 214 -2.99 8.31 7.90
CA PRO A 214 -1.90 7.94 6.98
C PRO A 214 -1.07 6.71 7.39
N TRP A 215 -0.93 6.47 8.69
CA TRP A 215 -0.21 5.33 9.25
C TRP A 215 -1.04 4.04 9.37
N SER A 216 -2.36 4.12 9.27
CA SER A 216 -3.24 2.96 9.53
C SER A 216 -3.21 1.92 8.42
N GLY A 217 -2.79 2.29 7.20
CA GLY A 217 -2.87 1.46 6.00
C GLY A 217 -2.01 0.18 6.02
N ILE A 218 -0.92 0.16 6.78
CA ILE A 218 -0.07 -1.04 7.00
C ILE A 218 0.22 -1.30 8.49
N SER A 219 -0.51 -0.61 9.38
CA SER A 219 -0.52 -0.89 10.82
C SER A 219 -1.34 -2.14 11.06
N MET A 220 -0.66 -3.29 11.00
CA MET A 220 -1.26 -4.61 11.00
C MET A 220 -0.38 -5.60 11.77
N HIS A 221 -0.96 -6.72 12.18
CA HIS A 221 -0.21 -7.81 12.81
C HIS A 221 0.82 -8.42 11.83
N PRO A 222 1.98 -8.95 12.27
CA PRO A 222 2.99 -9.53 11.37
C PRO A 222 2.44 -10.60 10.43
N VAL A 223 1.62 -11.51 10.96
CA VAL A 223 0.95 -12.55 10.15
C VAL A 223 0.05 -11.94 9.07
N GLU A 224 -0.64 -10.84 9.40
CA GLU A 224 -1.45 -10.12 8.42
C GLU A 224 -0.58 -9.52 7.32
N ASN A 225 0.50 -8.84 7.69
CA ASN A 225 1.41 -8.24 6.73
C ASN A 225 2.09 -9.28 5.83
N ILE A 226 2.43 -10.47 6.35
CA ILE A 226 2.92 -11.59 5.54
C ILE A 226 1.93 -11.89 4.40
N ILE A 227 0.68 -12.19 4.72
CA ILE A 227 -0.28 -12.57 3.67
C ILE A 227 -0.72 -11.38 2.83
N TYR A 228 -0.88 -10.20 3.43
CA TYR A 228 -1.32 -8.97 2.76
C TYR A 228 -0.29 -8.44 1.74
N GLN A 229 1.01 -8.52 2.07
CA GLN A 229 2.08 -8.04 1.20
C GLN A 229 2.62 -9.10 0.25
N SER A 230 2.03 -10.29 0.19
CA SER A 230 2.53 -11.42 -0.62
C SER A 230 2.33 -11.29 -2.13
N SER A 231 1.55 -10.32 -2.61
CA SER A 231 1.29 -10.15 -4.06
C SER A 231 2.54 -10.03 -4.96
N PRO A 232 3.67 -9.41 -4.54
CA PRO A 232 4.88 -9.33 -5.36
C PRO A 232 5.59 -10.68 -5.56
N LEU A 233 5.26 -11.72 -4.79
CA LEU A 233 5.85 -13.06 -4.96
C LEU A 233 5.54 -13.69 -6.33
N ILE A 234 4.52 -13.19 -7.04
CA ILE A 234 4.23 -13.60 -8.43
C ILE A 234 5.46 -13.43 -9.36
N HIS A 235 6.33 -12.47 -9.05
CA HIS A 235 7.50 -12.12 -9.84
C HIS A 235 8.65 -13.11 -9.70
N ILE A 236 8.60 -14.01 -8.70
CA ILE A 236 9.51 -15.16 -8.61
C ILE A 236 9.23 -16.14 -9.76
N PHE A 237 7.96 -16.25 -10.17
CA PHE A 237 7.52 -17.21 -11.18
C PHE A 237 7.44 -16.61 -12.58
N ILE A 238 7.10 -15.32 -12.69
CA ILE A 238 6.94 -14.63 -13.96
C ILE A 238 8.02 -13.54 -14.07
N PRO A 239 9.04 -13.71 -14.95
CA PRO A 239 10.12 -12.75 -15.11
C PRO A 239 9.61 -11.37 -15.52
N MET A 240 10.32 -10.34 -15.10
CA MET A 240 9.93 -8.95 -15.31
C MET A 240 11.12 -8.00 -15.10
N THR A 241 10.94 -6.71 -15.40
CA THR A 241 12.02 -5.72 -15.20
C THR A 241 12.13 -5.31 -13.74
N LEU A 242 13.34 -5.18 -13.23
CA LEU A 242 13.63 -4.81 -11.84
C LEU A 242 12.76 -3.66 -11.30
N MET A 243 12.54 -2.63 -12.11
CA MET A 243 11.69 -1.49 -11.75
C MET A 243 10.23 -1.89 -11.49
N ILE A 244 9.64 -2.79 -12.29
CA ILE A 244 8.24 -3.19 -12.08
C ILE A 244 8.11 -3.93 -10.74
N PHE A 245 9.14 -4.65 -10.29
CA PHE A 245 9.09 -5.37 -9.01
C PHE A 245 9.07 -4.35 -7.87
N THR A 246 10.01 -3.40 -7.91
CA THR A 246 10.04 -2.27 -6.98
C THR A 246 8.73 -1.48 -7.01
N LEU A 247 8.15 -1.26 -8.18
CA LEU A 247 6.84 -0.62 -8.33
C LEU A 247 5.75 -1.44 -7.63
N HIS A 248 5.69 -2.76 -7.86
CA HIS A 248 4.69 -3.63 -7.23
C HIS A 248 4.80 -3.56 -5.70
N LEU A 249 6.02 -3.59 -5.16
CA LEU A 249 6.27 -3.39 -3.74
C LEU A 249 5.77 -2.02 -3.29
N ILE A 250 6.31 -0.91 -3.77
CA ILE A 250 6.00 0.41 -3.20
C ILE A 250 4.55 0.86 -3.39
N LEU A 251 3.82 0.25 -4.34
CA LEU A 251 2.38 0.46 -4.47
C LEU A 251 1.59 0.01 -3.22
N LEU A 252 2.18 -0.75 -2.29
CA LEU A 252 1.64 -0.97 -0.94
C LEU A 252 1.45 0.34 -0.18
N LEU A 253 2.33 1.33 -0.36
CA LEU A 253 2.25 2.66 0.26
C LEU A 253 1.06 3.48 -0.25
N LYS A 254 0.39 3.03 -1.33
CA LYS A 254 -0.86 3.65 -1.79
C LYS A 254 -1.95 3.60 -0.70
N SER A 255 -1.93 2.62 0.20
CA SER A 255 -2.89 2.56 1.32
C SER A 255 -2.72 3.73 2.29
N CYS A 256 -1.50 4.26 2.47
CA CYS A 256 -1.24 5.45 3.26
C CYS A 256 -1.87 6.70 2.64
N ILE A 257 -1.87 6.79 1.30
CA ILE A 257 -2.40 7.93 0.55
C ILE A 257 -3.93 7.88 0.44
N HIS A 258 -4.52 6.68 0.36
CA HIS A 258 -5.98 6.51 0.28
C HIS A 258 -6.69 6.64 1.64
N SER A 259 -6.00 7.18 2.64
CA SER A 259 -6.57 7.48 3.95
C SER A 259 -7.60 8.60 3.82
N PHE A 260 -8.84 8.27 3.45
CA PHE A 260 -10.12 8.91 3.81
C PHE A 260 -10.16 10.46 3.88
N TRP A 261 -9.39 11.09 3.01
CA TRP A 261 -9.38 12.50 2.66
C TRP A 261 -9.06 12.46 1.16
N ILE A 262 -10.07 12.69 0.30
CA ILE A 262 -9.92 12.51 -1.17
C ILE A 262 -9.29 13.77 -1.78
#